data_AF-A0A7X6T354-F1
#
_entry.id   AF-A0A7X6T354-F1
#
_cell.length_a   1.000
_cell.length_b   1.000
_cell.length_c   1.000
_cell.angle_alpha   90.00
_cell.angle_beta   90.00
_cell.angle_gamma   90.00
#
_symmetry.space_group_name_H-M   'P 1'
#
loop_
_entity.id
_entity.type
_entity.pdbx_description
1 polymer ?
#
loop_
_entity_poly.entity_id
_entity_poly.type
_entity_poly.pdbx_seq_one_letter_code
_entity_poly.pdbx_strand_id
1 'polypeptide(L)'
;TPFWTAVKTGTSKDMRDNWTVGWSEHYTVGVWAGNSDGSSMQNVLGVSGAGPIWHDLMRYLHQDLESKQPPKPESLMMEKVSFVGIDEAPRQEYFLAGTEMKEIIALAFQAHEAIARIKIQSPVSGSILALDPDIPQLSQKLHLKANISVNDPRSQNLCWEINGTEIGHGDSHFWSPQRGRHRIVLKEENGTVLDEVLISVR
;
A
#
# COMPACT_ATOMS: atom_id res chain seq x y z
N THR A 1 4.76 -22.67 -7.69
CA THR A 1 5.05 -24.04 -8.17
C THR A 1 6.56 -24.25 -8.14
N PRO A 2 7.09 -25.50 -8.19
CA PRO A 2 8.54 -25.74 -8.21
C PRO A 2 9.19 -25.50 -9.59
N PHE A 3 8.38 -25.30 -10.63
CA PHE A 3 8.78 -24.95 -12.00
C PHE A 3 8.24 -23.56 -12.36
N TRP A 4 8.76 -22.98 -13.46
CA TRP A 4 8.42 -21.62 -13.86
C TRP A 4 6.95 -21.49 -14.24
N THR A 5 6.28 -20.50 -13.67
CA THR A 5 4.93 -20.07 -14.03
C THR A 5 4.82 -18.57 -13.79
N ALA A 6 3.88 -17.91 -14.46
CA ALA A 6 3.47 -16.55 -14.15
C ALA A 6 1.98 -16.56 -13.79
N VAL A 7 1.59 -15.87 -12.73
CA VAL A 7 0.23 -15.96 -12.18
C VAL A 7 -0.24 -14.62 -11.65
N LYS A 8 -1.54 -14.37 -11.78
CA LYS A 8 -2.22 -13.23 -11.20
C LYS A 8 -3.50 -13.67 -10.50
N THR A 9 -3.68 -13.18 -9.28
CA THR A 9 -4.92 -13.32 -8.51
C THR A 9 -5.85 -12.14 -8.73
N GLY A 10 -7.15 -12.38 -8.60
CA GLY A 10 -8.20 -11.36 -8.63
C GLY A 10 -9.26 -11.64 -7.57
N THR A 11 -9.76 -10.59 -6.92
CA THR A 11 -10.87 -10.67 -5.96
C THR A 11 -11.87 -9.60 -6.34
N SER A 12 -13.14 -9.96 -6.56
CA SER A 12 -14.17 -8.96 -6.86
C SER A 12 -14.58 -8.18 -5.60
N LYS A 13 -15.26 -7.06 -5.81
CA LYS A 13 -15.85 -6.27 -4.72
C LYS A 13 -16.82 -7.15 -3.93
N ASP A 14 -16.87 -6.95 -2.61
CA ASP A 14 -17.71 -7.71 -1.69
C ASP A 14 -17.39 -9.22 -1.64
N MET A 15 -16.21 -9.64 -2.13
CA MET A 15 -15.69 -11.01 -2.01
C MET A 15 -16.59 -12.08 -2.66
N ARG A 16 -17.30 -11.74 -3.75
CA ARG A 16 -18.17 -12.68 -4.47
C ARG A 16 -17.42 -13.64 -5.38
N ASP A 17 -16.36 -13.15 -6.00
CA ASP A 17 -15.60 -13.89 -7.01
C ASP A 17 -14.13 -13.91 -6.64
N ASN A 18 -13.53 -15.08 -6.76
CA ASN A 18 -12.11 -15.28 -6.62
C ASN A 18 -11.59 -15.86 -7.92
N TRP A 19 -10.62 -15.19 -8.52
CA TRP A 19 -9.98 -15.61 -9.75
C TRP A 19 -8.50 -15.86 -9.52
N THR A 20 -7.98 -16.89 -10.17
CA THR A 20 -6.54 -17.05 -10.39
C THR A 20 -6.33 -17.46 -11.83
N VAL A 21 -5.57 -16.64 -12.56
CA VAL A 21 -5.23 -16.91 -13.95
C VAL A 21 -3.71 -16.89 -14.05
N GLY A 22 -3.16 -17.92 -14.67
CA GLY A 22 -1.73 -18.03 -14.84
C GLY A 22 -1.37 -18.98 -15.96
N TRP A 23 -0.09 -18.99 -16.30
CA TRP A 23 0.41 -19.74 -17.43
C TRP A 23 1.82 -20.30 -17.18
N SER A 24 2.14 -21.30 -17.98
CA SER A 24 3.44 -21.97 -18.10
C SER A 24 3.81 -22.07 -19.57
N GLU A 25 4.98 -22.62 -19.88
CA GLU A 25 5.40 -22.89 -21.26
C GLU A 25 4.34 -23.67 -22.07
N HIS A 26 3.58 -24.57 -21.42
CA HIS A 26 2.68 -25.52 -22.09
C HIS A 26 1.20 -25.26 -21.86
N TYR A 27 0.82 -24.54 -20.79
CA TYR A 27 -0.57 -24.41 -20.37
C TYR A 27 -0.93 -22.98 -19.95
N THR A 28 -2.18 -22.59 -20.26
CA THR A 28 -2.85 -21.43 -19.67
C THR A 28 -4.05 -21.93 -18.88
N VAL A 29 -4.12 -21.58 -17.60
CA VAL A 29 -5.17 -22.05 -16.69
C VAL A 29 -5.82 -20.86 -16.01
N GLY A 30 -7.15 -20.80 -16.10
CA GLY A 30 -7.98 -19.89 -15.34
C GLY A 30 -8.87 -20.68 -14.37
N VAL A 31 -8.88 -20.26 -13.11
CA VAL A 31 -9.73 -20.83 -12.06
C VAL A 31 -10.60 -19.72 -11.49
N TRP A 32 -11.89 -20.02 -11.39
CA TRP A 32 -12.87 -19.23 -10.65
C TRP A 32 -13.40 -20.04 -9.48
N ALA A 33 -13.59 -19.36 -8.35
CA ALA A 33 -14.31 -19.87 -7.19
C ALA A 33 -15.29 -18.79 -6.70
N GLY A 34 -16.50 -19.20 -6.39
CA GLY A 34 -17.60 -18.33 -5.96
C GLY A 34 -18.85 -19.14 -5.64
N ASN A 35 -19.79 -18.53 -4.91
CA ASN A 35 -21.11 -19.12 -4.73
C ASN A 35 -21.91 -18.96 -6.03
N SER A 36 -22.52 -20.03 -6.52
CA SER A 36 -23.25 -20.01 -7.80
C SER A 36 -24.47 -19.09 -7.80
N ASP A 37 -25.00 -18.73 -6.63
CA ASP A 37 -26.09 -17.77 -6.44
C ASP A 37 -25.61 -16.30 -6.39
N GLY A 38 -24.30 -16.06 -6.46
CA GLY A 38 -23.68 -14.74 -6.40
C GLY A 38 -23.63 -14.15 -4.98
N SER A 39 -23.91 -14.92 -3.94
CA SER A 39 -23.69 -14.48 -2.56
C SER A 39 -22.20 -14.32 -2.25
N SER A 40 -21.86 -13.39 -1.34
CA SER A 40 -20.48 -13.17 -0.90
C SER A 40 -19.91 -14.40 -0.21
N MET A 41 -18.64 -14.71 -0.49
CA MET A 41 -17.89 -15.71 0.26
C MET A 41 -17.35 -15.09 1.55
N GLN A 42 -17.48 -15.81 2.67
CA GLN A 42 -16.98 -15.34 3.97
C GLN A 42 -15.48 -15.62 4.08
N ASN A 43 -14.66 -14.57 4.26
CA ASN A 43 -13.21 -14.66 4.50
C ASN A 43 -12.38 -15.33 3.39
N VAL A 44 -12.83 -15.31 2.12
CA VAL A 44 -12.09 -15.89 0.98
C VAL A 44 -11.54 -14.80 0.06
N LEU A 45 -10.20 -14.71 -0.01
CA LEU A 45 -9.46 -13.85 -0.93
C LEU A 45 -8.97 -14.68 -2.12
N GLY A 46 -8.67 -14.04 -3.26
CA GLY A 46 -8.20 -14.76 -4.45
C GLY A 46 -7.01 -15.71 -4.20
N VAL A 47 -6.13 -15.38 -3.24
CA VAL A 47 -4.97 -16.22 -2.82
C VAL A 47 -5.39 -17.46 -2.02
N SER A 48 -6.50 -17.41 -1.27
CA SER A 48 -7.02 -18.54 -0.48
C SER A 48 -8.18 -19.30 -1.14
N GLY A 49 -8.84 -18.71 -2.14
CA GLY A 49 -9.92 -19.34 -2.91
C GLY A 49 -9.43 -20.06 -4.16
N ALA A 50 -9.31 -19.32 -5.27
CA ALA A 50 -8.92 -19.89 -6.57
C ALA A 50 -7.43 -20.26 -6.68
N GLY A 51 -6.57 -19.61 -5.88
CA GLY A 51 -5.11 -19.79 -5.92
C GLY A 51 -4.64 -21.24 -5.65
N PRO A 52 -5.08 -21.91 -4.58
CA PRO A 52 -4.69 -23.29 -4.28
C PRO A 52 -5.16 -24.28 -5.34
N ILE A 53 -6.40 -24.13 -5.85
CA ILE A 53 -6.93 -24.99 -6.91
C ILE A 53 -6.08 -24.84 -8.20
N TRP A 54 -5.74 -23.61 -8.56
CA TRP A 54 -4.84 -23.35 -9.70
C TRP A 54 -3.47 -23.98 -9.48
N HIS A 55 -2.91 -23.87 -8.27
CA HIS A 55 -1.62 -24.45 -7.92
C HIS A 55 -1.59 -25.96 -8.09
N ASP A 56 -2.60 -26.66 -7.54
CA ASP A 56 -2.68 -28.12 -7.59
C ASP A 56 -2.90 -28.61 -9.02
N LEU A 57 -3.73 -27.91 -9.80
CA LEU A 57 -3.94 -28.23 -11.22
C LEU A 57 -2.65 -28.05 -12.03
N MET A 58 -1.91 -26.96 -11.85
CA MET A 58 -0.62 -26.77 -12.53
C MET A 58 0.38 -27.84 -12.13
N ARG A 59 0.42 -28.26 -10.85
CA ARG A 59 1.27 -29.38 -10.41
C ARG A 59 0.89 -30.69 -11.08
N TYR A 60 -0.41 -30.96 -11.24
CA TYR A 60 -0.90 -32.15 -11.92
C TYR A 60 -0.53 -32.14 -13.41
N LEU A 61 -0.73 -31.01 -14.10
CA LEU A 61 -0.41 -30.88 -15.52
C LEU A 61 1.09 -31.01 -15.83
N HIS A 62 1.95 -30.65 -14.88
CA HIS A 62 3.41 -30.69 -15.01
C HIS A 62 4.08 -31.86 -14.26
N GLN A 63 3.36 -32.98 -14.05
CA GLN A 63 3.95 -34.17 -13.42
C GLN A 63 5.12 -34.74 -14.24
N ASP A 64 4.94 -34.83 -15.55
CA ASP A 64 5.91 -35.45 -16.46
C ASP A 64 6.51 -34.44 -17.48
N LEU A 65 6.15 -33.16 -17.36
CA LEU A 65 6.55 -32.13 -18.30
C LEU A 65 6.97 -30.87 -17.55
N GLU A 66 8.25 -30.51 -17.62
CA GLU A 66 8.76 -29.30 -16.98
C GLU A 66 8.35 -28.03 -17.75
N SER A 67 8.12 -26.94 -17.02
CA SER A 67 7.92 -25.60 -17.58
C SER A 67 9.18 -24.76 -17.38
N LYS A 68 9.65 -24.14 -18.47
CA LYS A 68 10.82 -23.25 -18.45
C LYS A 68 10.40 -21.80 -18.60
N GLN A 69 11.21 -20.91 -18.01
CA GLN A 69 11.07 -19.49 -18.23
C GLN A 69 11.35 -19.16 -19.70
N PRO A 70 10.46 -18.43 -20.40
CA PRO A 70 10.75 -17.94 -21.74
C PRO A 70 12.00 -17.06 -21.73
N PRO A 71 12.84 -17.12 -22.78
CA PRO A 71 13.97 -16.23 -22.89
C PRO A 71 13.49 -14.77 -22.95
N LYS A 72 14.26 -13.86 -22.36
CA LYS A 72 14.01 -12.43 -22.47
C LYS A 72 14.01 -12.02 -23.96
N PRO A 73 12.98 -11.33 -24.46
CA PRO A 73 13.00 -10.76 -25.81
C PRO A 73 14.21 -9.85 -26.05
N GLU A 74 14.77 -9.89 -27.27
CA GLU A 74 15.92 -9.06 -27.67
C GLU A 74 15.60 -7.55 -27.62
N SER A 75 14.34 -7.19 -27.85
CA SER A 75 13.85 -5.80 -27.83
C SER A 75 13.81 -5.16 -26.45
N LEU A 76 13.96 -5.95 -25.38
CA LEU A 76 13.99 -5.42 -24.02
C LEU A 76 15.42 -5.03 -23.62
N MET A 77 15.60 -3.79 -23.16
CA MET A 77 16.81 -3.36 -22.49
C MET A 77 16.72 -3.67 -20.99
N MET A 78 17.87 -3.87 -20.36
CA MET A 78 17.96 -4.10 -18.92
C MET A 78 18.77 -2.97 -18.31
N GLU A 79 18.16 -2.26 -17.35
CA GLU A 79 18.80 -1.14 -16.67
C GLU A 79 18.78 -1.36 -15.17
N LYS A 80 19.80 -0.84 -14.49
CA LYS A 80 19.83 -0.82 -13.03
C LYS A 80 19.11 0.43 -12.54
N VAL A 81 17.91 0.23 -11.98
CA VAL A 81 17.06 1.30 -11.47
C VAL A 81 17.41 1.56 -10.01
N SER A 82 17.62 2.83 -9.68
CA SER A 82 17.76 3.30 -8.28
C SER A 82 16.51 4.08 -7.88
N PHE A 83 16.13 3.97 -6.60
CA PHE A 83 14.96 4.66 -6.07
C PHE A 83 15.40 5.85 -5.22
N VAL A 84 15.02 7.05 -5.65
CA VAL A 84 15.40 8.29 -4.96
C VAL A 84 14.26 8.68 -4.01
N GLY A 85 14.62 8.89 -2.74
CA GLY A 85 13.70 9.37 -1.72
C GLY A 85 12.90 8.30 -0.98
N ILE A 86 13.19 7.03 -1.23
CA ILE A 86 12.75 5.88 -0.43
C ILE A 86 13.97 4.99 -0.19
N ASP A 87 14.01 4.33 0.97
CA ASP A 87 15.07 3.38 1.31
C ASP A 87 14.79 2.03 0.64
N GLU A 88 15.02 1.98 -0.68
CA GLU A 88 14.82 0.79 -1.50
C GLU A 88 16.09 0.50 -2.32
N ALA A 89 16.56 -0.75 -2.25
CA ALA A 89 17.78 -1.16 -2.93
C ALA A 89 17.62 -1.09 -4.47
N PRO A 90 18.66 -0.64 -5.20
CA PRO A 90 18.63 -0.66 -6.65
C PRO A 90 18.48 -2.08 -7.20
N ARG A 91 17.70 -2.24 -8.27
CA ARG A 91 17.48 -3.55 -8.93
C ARG A 91 17.49 -3.44 -10.44
N GLN A 92 17.68 -4.58 -11.10
CA GLN A 92 17.59 -4.66 -12.55
C GLN A 92 16.11 -4.70 -12.95
N GLU A 93 15.73 -3.85 -13.90
CA GLU A 93 14.41 -3.83 -14.51
C GLU A 93 14.52 -3.88 -16.03
N TYR A 94 13.44 -4.32 -16.67
CA TYR A 94 13.36 -4.43 -18.13
C TYR A 94 12.53 -3.31 -18.73
N PHE A 95 13.02 -2.73 -19.82
CA PHE A 95 12.39 -1.61 -20.53
C PHE A 95 12.31 -1.87 -22.02
N LEU A 96 11.36 -1.25 -22.71
CA LEU A 96 11.44 -1.12 -24.16
C LEU A 96 12.52 -0.09 -24.51
N ALA A 97 13.18 -0.29 -25.66
CA ALA A 97 14.16 0.66 -26.18
C ALA A 97 13.57 2.09 -26.24
N GLY A 98 14.25 3.05 -25.63
CA GLY A 98 13.84 4.46 -25.53
C GLY A 98 12.87 4.78 -24.39
N THR A 99 12.50 3.81 -23.56
CA THR A 99 11.63 4.00 -22.36
C THR A 99 12.37 3.75 -21.04
N GLU A 100 13.69 3.65 -21.11
CA GLU A 100 14.52 3.28 -19.98
C GLU A 100 14.49 4.34 -18.87
N MET A 101 14.33 3.89 -17.63
CA MET A 101 14.45 4.74 -16.45
C MET A 101 15.62 4.25 -15.60
N LYS A 102 16.54 5.15 -15.26
CA LYS A 102 17.66 4.85 -14.34
C LYS A 102 17.34 5.20 -12.89
N GLU A 103 16.44 6.15 -12.71
CA GLU A 103 16.04 6.65 -11.40
C GLU A 103 14.51 6.77 -11.35
N ILE A 104 13.93 6.24 -10.28
CA ILE A 104 12.52 6.46 -9.94
C ILE A 104 12.52 7.35 -8.70
N ILE A 105 12.03 8.58 -8.86
CA ILE A 105 11.93 9.54 -7.78
C ILE A 105 10.55 9.38 -7.14
N ALA A 106 10.51 9.04 -5.86
CA ALA A 106 9.26 9.08 -5.12
C ALA A 106 8.79 10.53 -5.04
N LEU A 107 7.57 10.82 -5.52
CA LEU A 107 6.98 12.17 -5.53
C LEU A 107 6.96 12.85 -4.15
N ALA A 108 7.01 12.07 -3.07
CA ALA A 108 7.16 12.59 -1.71
C ALA A 108 8.47 13.38 -1.49
N PHE A 109 9.51 13.14 -2.30
CA PHE A 109 10.83 13.74 -2.14
C PHE A 109 10.99 15.07 -2.91
N GLN A 110 10.25 15.31 -3.98
CA GLN A 110 10.24 16.63 -4.65
C GLN A 110 9.67 17.75 -3.76
N ALA A 111 8.92 17.39 -2.70
CA ALA A 111 8.45 18.34 -1.70
C ALA A 111 9.52 18.71 -0.66
N HIS A 112 10.68 18.04 -0.61
CA HIS A 112 11.68 18.20 0.45
C HIS A 112 12.73 19.30 0.20
N GLU A 113 13.02 19.67 -1.07
CA GLU A 113 14.04 20.70 -1.36
C GLU A 113 13.54 22.15 -1.24
N ALA A 114 12.23 22.38 -1.21
CA ALA A 114 11.66 23.72 -1.02
C ALA A 114 11.34 23.95 0.45
N ILE A 115 12.33 24.27 1.31
CA ILE A 115 12.20 24.60 2.76
C ILE A 115 10.84 24.14 3.30
N ALA A 116 10.65 22.82 3.38
CA ALA A 116 9.32 22.27 3.56
C ALA A 116 8.79 22.76 4.91
N ARG A 117 7.78 23.63 4.88
CA ARG A 117 7.08 24.02 6.12
C ARG A 117 6.57 22.74 6.76
N ILE A 118 6.90 22.53 8.02
CA ILE A 118 6.39 21.40 8.80
C ILE A 118 4.86 21.48 8.76
N LYS A 119 4.22 20.43 8.28
CA LYS A 119 2.77 20.35 8.06
C LYS A 119 2.26 18.97 8.42
N ILE A 120 0.95 18.85 8.62
CA ILE A 120 0.28 17.58 8.82
C ILE A 120 0.22 16.86 7.46
N GLN A 121 1.00 15.79 7.31
CA GLN A 121 1.01 14.91 6.14
C GLN A 121 -0.23 14.00 6.10
N SER A 122 -0.64 13.50 7.27
CA SER A 122 -1.81 12.65 7.44
C SER A 122 -2.48 12.93 8.79
N PRO A 123 -3.82 13.04 8.85
CA PRO A 123 -4.75 13.06 7.73
C PRO A 123 -4.69 14.38 6.96
N VAL A 124 -5.18 14.38 5.72
CA VAL A 124 -5.34 15.63 4.94
C VAL A 124 -6.61 16.37 5.37
N SER A 125 -6.60 17.70 5.31
CA SER A 125 -7.78 18.50 5.62
C SER A 125 -8.96 18.13 4.70
N GLY A 126 -10.15 18.04 5.29
CA GLY A 126 -11.38 17.57 4.62
C GLY A 126 -11.56 16.06 4.59
N SER A 127 -10.64 15.26 5.15
CA SER A 127 -10.77 13.80 5.20
C SER A 127 -12.08 13.37 5.86
N ILE A 128 -12.78 12.44 5.22
CA ILE A 128 -13.94 11.74 5.78
C ILE A 128 -13.51 10.31 6.10
N LEU A 129 -13.48 9.97 7.38
CA LEU A 129 -13.12 8.66 7.89
C LEU A 129 -14.39 7.92 8.31
N ALA A 130 -14.41 6.60 8.15
CA ALA A 130 -15.48 5.75 8.64
C ALA A 130 -14.93 4.83 9.74
N LEU A 131 -15.65 4.70 10.85
CA LEU A 131 -15.35 3.64 11.83
C LEU A 131 -15.93 2.31 11.35
N ASP A 132 -15.10 1.28 11.39
CA ASP A 132 -15.48 -0.07 11.03
C ASP A 132 -16.18 -0.76 12.22
N PRO A 133 -17.45 -1.17 12.13
CA PRO A 133 -18.15 -1.80 13.24
C PRO A 133 -17.57 -3.17 13.64
N ASP A 134 -16.83 -3.84 12.75
CA ASP A 134 -16.27 -5.17 13.00
C ASP A 134 -14.88 -5.09 13.67
N ILE A 135 -14.23 -3.92 13.68
CA ILE A 135 -12.94 -3.71 14.34
C ILE A 135 -13.16 -3.17 15.76
N PRO A 136 -12.60 -3.82 16.80
CA PRO A 136 -12.67 -3.30 18.17
C PRO A 136 -12.20 -1.84 18.24
N GLN A 137 -12.93 -0.99 18.99
CA GLN A 137 -12.68 0.45 19.05
C GLN A 137 -11.23 0.81 19.40
N LEU A 138 -10.57 0.03 20.27
CA LEU A 138 -9.17 0.26 20.68
C LEU A 138 -8.15 -0.04 19.57
N SER A 139 -8.55 -0.83 18.58
CA SER A 139 -7.73 -1.20 17.41
C SER A 139 -7.92 -0.22 16.24
N GLN A 140 -8.97 0.61 16.27
CA GLN A 140 -9.21 1.65 15.27
C GLN A 140 -8.40 2.89 15.62
N LYS A 141 -7.16 2.97 15.11
CA LYS A 141 -6.26 4.10 15.33
C LYS A 141 -5.99 4.85 14.04
N LEU A 142 -6.14 6.17 14.08
CA LEU A 142 -5.70 7.08 13.03
C LEU A 142 -4.24 7.44 13.25
N HIS A 143 -3.41 7.22 12.24
CA HIS A 143 -2.03 7.66 12.24
C HIS A 143 -1.94 9.14 11.83
N LEU A 144 -1.56 9.96 12.79
CA LEU A 144 -1.19 11.36 12.60
C LEU A 144 0.29 11.42 12.24
N LYS A 145 0.64 12.10 11.15
CA LYS A 145 2.02 12.18 10.68
C LYS A 145 2.34 13.57 10.17
N ALA A 146 3.48 14.12 10.56
CA ALA A 146 4.01 15.38 10.08
C ALA A 146 4.97 15.16 8.89
N ASN A 147 5.04 16.12 7.97
CA ASN A 147 6.06 16.16 6.93
C ASN A 147 7.31 16.84 7.48
N ILE A 148 8.15 16.08 8.18
CA ILE A 148 9.43 16.53 8.73
C ILE A 148 10.49 15.44 8.53
N SER A 149 11.75 15.84 8.33
CA SER A 149 12.87 14.90 8.23
C SER A 149 13.16 14.28 9.60
N VAL A 150 13.48 12.98 9.61
CA VAL A 150 13.83 12.22 10.84
C VAL A 150 15.05 12.80 11.55
N ASN A 151 15.93 13.48 10.82
CA ASN A 151 17.12 14.12 11.39
C ASN A 151 16.88 15.59 11.79
N ASP A 152 15.68 16.14 11.60
CA ASP A 152 15.36 17.48 12.08
C ASP A 152 15.24 17.45 13.62
N PRO A 153 15.99 18.28 14.37
CA PRO A 153 15.95 18.31 15.83
C PRO A 153 14.55 18.58 16.39
N ARG A 154 13.67 19.26 15.62
CA ARG A 154 12.30 19.57 16.04
C ARG A 154 11.37 18.36 15.97
N SER A 155 11.75 17.29 15.27
CA SER A 155 10.91 16.10 15.04
C SER A 155 10.37 15.49 16.33
N GLN A 156 11.15 15.49 17.42
CA GLN A 156 10.75 14.90 18.70
C GLN A 156 9.89 15.85 19.56
N ASN A 157 9.93 17.15 19.27
CA ASN A 157 9.34 18.18 20.13
C ASN A 157 8.06 18.80 19.54
N LEU A 158 7.51 18.21 18.47
CA LEU A 158 6.21 18.59 17.96
C LEU A 158 5.11 18.13 18.90
N CYS A 159 4.08 18.94 19.07
CA CYS A 159 2.91 18.65 19.90
C CYS A 159 1.67 18.48 19.03
N TRP A 160 0.94 17.39 19.25
CA TRP A 160 -0.33 17.07 18.59
C TRP A 160 -1.51 17.40 19.51
N GLU A 161 -2.48 18.13 18.98
CA GLU A 161 -3.70 18.52 19.68
C GLU A 161 -4.94 18.13 18.88
N ILE A 162 -5.95 17.58 19.57
CA ILE A 162 -7.28 17.31 19.02
C ILE A 162 -8.29 18.14 19.80
N ASN A 163 -9.03 19.01 19.11
CA ASN A 163 -10.11 19.82 19.69
C ASN A 163 -9.67 20.59 20.96
N GLY A 164 -8.44 21.10 21.01
CA GLY A 164 -7.92 21.82 22.18
C GLY A 164 -7.25 20.93 23.24
N THR A 165 -7.26 19.60 23.07
CA THR A 165 -6.64 18.66 24.02
C THR A 165 -5.37 18.08 23.41
N GLU A 166 -4.25 18.24 24.10
CA GLU A 166 -2.99 17.58 23.73
C GLU A 166 -3.13 16.06 23.83
N ILE A 167 -2.67 15.35 22.80
CA ILE A 167 -2.75 13.89 22.72
C ILE A 167 -1.39 13.22 22.70
N GLY A 168 -0.33 13.94 22.34
CA GLY A 168 1.03 13.40 22.34
C GLY A 168 2.03 14.26 21.59
N HIS A 169 3.26 13.78 21.56
CA HIS A 169 4.40 14.47 20.96
C HIS A 169 5.10 13.62 19.91
N GLY A 170 5.92 14.27 19.09
CA GLY A 170 6.74 13.65 18.05
C GLY A 170 6.25 13.92 16.63
N ASP A 171 7.01 13.42 15.65
CA ASP A 171 6.70 13.55 14.21
C ASP A 171 5.47 12.75 13.79
N SER A 172 5.03 11.84 14.65
CA SER A 172 3.91 10.94 14.45
C SER A 172 3.24 10.58 15.76
N HIS A 173 1.93 10.32 15.70
CA HIS A 173 1.16 9.85 16.85
C HIS A 173 -0.05 9.03 16.40
N PHE A 174 -0.47 8.05 17.23
CA PHE A 174 -1.69 7.29 16.97
C PHE A 174 -2.82 7.77 17.87
N TRP A 175 -3.88 8.28 17.26
CA TRP A 175 -5.08 8.73 17.97
C TRP A 175 -6.25 7.78 17.71
N SER A 176 -7.12 7.59 18.71
CA SER A 176 -8.34 6.78 18.55
C SER A 176 -9.53 7.70 18.22
N PRO A 177 -9.96 7.77 16.95
CA PRO A 177 -11.02 8.68 16.54
C PRO A 177 -12.38 8.31 17.13
N GLN A 178 -13.17 9.34 17.44
CA GLN A 178 -14.58 9.23 17.78
C GLN A 178 -15.41 9.76 16.61
N ARG A 179 -16.70 9.39 16.54
CA ARG A 179 -17.60 9.98 15.53
C ARG A 179 -17.74 11.48 15.78
N GLY A 180 -17.69 12.26 14.71
CA GLY A 180 -17.82 13.71 14.78
C GLY A 180 -16.82 14.47 13.91
N ARG A 181 -16.84 15.79 14.04
CA ARG A 181 -15.84 16.67 13.42
C ARG A 181 -14.70 16.89 14.39
N HIS A 182 -13.48 16.81 13.89
CA HIS A 182 -12.28 16.99 14.70
C HIS A 182 -11.37 18.02 14.05
N ARG A 183 -10.86 18.92 14.88
CA ARG A 183 -9.79 19.85 14.57
C ARG A 183 -8.49 19.29 15.11
N ILE A 184 -7.57 18.99 14.20
CA ILE A 184 -6.24 18.47 14.52
C ILE A 184 -5.24 19.59 14.29
N VAL A 185 -4.42 19.85 15.29
CA VAL A 185 -3.43 20.93 15.27
C VAL A 185 -2.06 20.34 15.56
N LEU A 186 -1.07 20.77 14.79
CA LEU A 186 0.34 20.49 15.01
C LEU A 186 1.01 21.77 15.51
N LYS A 187 1.73 21.69 16.62
CA LYS A 187 2.41 22.82 17.26
C LYS A 187 3.90 22.57 17.48
N GLU A 188 4.67 23.64 17.56
CA GLU A 188 5.99 23.60 18.17
C GLU A 188 5.90 23.55 19.70
N GLU A 189 7.01 23.17 20.36
CA GLU A 189 7.15 23.14 21.81
C GLU A 189 6.83 24.48 22.50
N ASN A 190 7.09 25.60 21.81
CA ASN A 190 6.77 26.94 22.31
C ASN A 190 5.27 27.31 22.18
N GLY A 191 4.43 26.39 21.68
CA GLY A 191 2.99 26.57 21.48
C GLY A 191 2.60 27.19 20.12
N THR A 192 3.55 27.49 19.24
CA THR A 192 3.29 28.06 17.91
C THR A 192 2.59 27.02 17.03
N VAL A 193 1.46 27.40 16.44
CA VAL A 193 0.72 26.53 15.50
C VAL A 193 1.49 26.45 14.19
N LEU A 194 1.89 25.24 13.80
CA LEU A 194 2.57 24.95 12.54
C LEU A 194 1.57 24.68 11.42
N ASP A 195 0.54 23.88 11.71
CA ASP A 195 -0.48 23.49 10.75
C ASP A 195 -1.77 23.01 11.44
N GLU A 196 -2.87 23.04 10.71
CA GLU A 196 -4.20 22.65 11.18
C GLU A 196 -4.99 21.94 10.08
N VAL A 197 -5.64 20.82 10.45
CA VAL A 197 -6.55 20.10 9.55
C VAL A 197 -7.89 19.83 10.23
N LEU A 198 -8.96 19.94 9.44
CA LEU A 198 -10.32 19.60 9.87
C LEU A 198 -10.72 18.28 9.22
N ILE A 199 -11.19 17.33 10.02
CA ILE A 199 -11.65 16.03 9.52
C ILE A 199 -13.07 15.71 10.04
N SER A 200 -13.71 14.74 9.41
CA SER A 200 -15.00 14.21 9.83
C SER A 200 -14.93 12.70 9.94
N VAL A 201 -15.38 12.15 11.06
CA VAL A 201 -15.46 10.71 11.32
C VAL A 201 -16.93 10.32 11.37
N ARG A 202 -17.34 9.36 10.55
CA ARG A 202 -18.72 8.84 10.45
C ARG A 202 -18.83 7.42 10.96
#